data_AF-A0A1J5Q0B5-F1
#
_entry.id   AF-A0A1J5Q0B5-F1
#
_cell.length_a   1.000
_cell.length_b   1.000
_cell.length_c   1.000
_cell.angle_alpha   90.00
_cell.angle_beta   90.00
_cell.angle_gamma   90.00
#
_symmetry.space_group_name_H-M   'P 1'
#
loop_
_entity.id
_entity.type
_entity.pdbx_description
1 polymer ?
#
loop_
_entity_poly.entity_id
_entity_poly.type
_entity_poly.pdbx_seq_one_letter_code
_entity_poly.pdbx_strand_id
1 'polypeptide(L)'
;MSTVSSASDGRGGDSASTVRTGVDPARVGAAYGIEIDRLVADHPRCAELAASAHAHMPGGVPMLWMAKWPGPFPLHVVEATGAHVVCADGIEHVDLCLGDTGAMCGHSPAPTVAAIRAQAAIGLTAMLPTADAAVVAAELTRRFGGAPSTITSWQFTLSATDANRHLLRYARQVTDRPKVVVVDYCYHGSVDEAFATLGAPDASGDRKVIPRRGTIGGPVAPSATTRVVPFNDVEALARALAAGDVAAVLLEPAMTNIGIVLPEPGYLDAVRRLTRTAGAVLIADETHTLCAGPGGCTRAWAWIPMPSSSGRRSAAGSPRPRSGRPPSWPPGSRRTSSSRTSTWAASAGRSPATPSRSPRCVPRSPRCSPTTCSR
;
A
#
# COMPACT_ATOMS: atom_id res chain seq x y z
N MET A 1 34.01 -29.44 44.43
CA MET A 1 35.15 -28.56 44.78
C MET A 1 35.80 -28.08 43.49
N SER A 2 35.81 -26.77 43.30
CA SER A 2 36.69 -25.93 42.47
C SER A 2 35.89 -24.87 41.73
N THR A 3 35.72 -23.78 42.49
CA THR A 3 35.25 -22.45 42.14
C THR A 3 36.22 -21.76 41.19
N VAL A 4 35.71 -21.12 40.15
CA VAL A 4 36.40 -20.00 39.49
C VAL A 4 35.57 -18.75 39.74
N SER A 5 36.16 -17.87 40.54
CA SER A 5 35.67 -16.54 40.90
C SER A 5 35.78 -15.61 39.68
N SER A 6 34.68 -15.00 39.26
CA SER A 6 34.71 -13.86 38.33
C SER A 6 34.54 -12.58 39.12
N ALA A 7 35.62 -11.81 39.19
CA ALA A 7 35.68 -10.51 39.82
C ALA A 7 34.66 -9.54 39.19
N SER A 8 33.91 -8.90 40.09
CA SER A 8 33.16 -7.68 39.85
C SER A 8 34.12 -6.53 39.55
N ASP A 9 33.93 -5.84 38.44
CA ASP A 9 34.29 -4.43 38.34
C ASP A 9 33.11 -3.68 37.73
N GLY A 10 32.48 -2.88 38.58
CA GLY A 10 31.37 -2.01 38.24
C GLY A 10 31.86 -0.73 37.56
N ARG A 11 31.08 -0.32 36.56
CA ARG A 11 30.90 1.01 35.93
C ARG A 11 29.94 0.71 34.77
N GLY A 12 28.69 1.13 34.72
CA GLY A 12 27.95 2.20 35.35
C GLY A 12 26.99 2.71 34.26
N GLY A 13 25.68 2.65 34.51
CA GLY A 13 24.68 3.36 33.71
C GLY A 13 24.01 2.58 32.59
N ASP A 14 23.49 1.38 32.86
CA ASP A 14 22.46 0.79 32.00
C ASP A 14 21.10 1.41 32.36
N SER A 15 20.87 2.65 31.93
CA SER A 15 19.52 3.21 31.90
C SER A 15 18.85 2.76 30.60
N ALA A 16 18.72 1.45 30.42
CA ALA A 16 17.67 0.89 29.60
C ALA A 16 16.37 1.43 30.20
N SER A 17 15.79 2.43 29.52
CA SER A 17 14.44 2.91 29.74
C SER A 17 13.52 1.70 29.67
N THR A 18 13.31 1.06 30.81
CA THR A 18 12.31 0.01 30.99
C THR A 18 11.00 0.75 30.87
N VAL A 19 10.43 0.72 29.68
CA VAL A 19 9.07 1.20 29.42
C VAL A 19 8.19 0.51 30.46
N ARG A 20 7.84 1.23 31.53
CA ARG A 20 6.95 0.73 32.57
C ARG A 20 5.57 0.77 31.95
N THR A 21 5.16 -0.35 31.38
CA THR A 21 3.81 -0.54 30.81
C THR A 21 2.70 -0.43 31.85
N GLY A 22 3.04 -0.31 33.14
CA GLY A 22 2.09 -0.36 34.25
C GLY A 22 1.53 -1.76 34.50
N VAL A 23 1.99 -2.76 33.74
CA VAL A 23 1.51 -4.13 33.80
C VAL A 23 2.66 -5.05 34.24
N ASP A 24 2.38 -5.90 35.22
CA ASP A 24 3.32 -6.93 35.68
C ASP A 24 3.52 -8.01 34.58
N PRO A 25 4.73 -8.13 34.01
CA PRO A 25 5.00 -9.12 32.96
C PRO A 25 4.74 -10.56 33.38
N ALA A 26 4.91 -10.89 34.67
CA ALA A 26 4.64 -12.23 35.16
C ALA A 26 3.15 -12.55 35.12
N ARG A 27 2.30 -11.57 35.47
CA ARG A 27 0.84 -11.71 35.35
C ARG A 27 0.38 -11.83 33.90
N VAL A 28 1.00 -11.10 32.97
CA VAL A 28 0.73 -11.23 31.53
C VAL A 28 1.10 -12.62 31.04
N GLY A 29 2.28 -13.12 31.41
CA GLY A 29 2.73 -14.47 31.03
C GLY A 29 1.79 -15.56 31.54
N ALA A 30 1.35 -15.48 32.80
CA ALA A 30 0.40 -16.42 33.38
C ALA A 30 -0.97 -16.37 32.68
N ALA A 31 -1.52 -15.17 32.45
CA ALA A 31 -2.79 -15.01 31.74
C ALA A 31 -2.70 -15.49 30.29
N TYR A 32 -1.61 -15.20 29.60
CA TYR A 32 -1.37 -15.67 28.23
C TYR A 32 -1.37 -17.20 28.17
N GLY A 33 -0.70 -17.88 29.10
CA GLY A 33 -0.70 -19.35 29.17
C GLY A 33 -2.12 -19.94 29.29
N ILE A 34 -2.94 -19.38 30.19
CA ILE A 34 -4.34 -19.81 30.37
C ILE A 34 -5.15 -19.65 29.08
N GLU A 35 -5.02 -18.52 28.39
CA GLU A 35 -5.74 -18.27 27.13
C GLU A 35 -5.23 -19.16 25.99
N ILE A 36 -3.93 -19.49 25.95
CA ILE A 36 -3.40 -20.44 24.98
C ILE A 36 -3.94 -21.86 25.22
N ASP A 37 -3.94 -22.32 26.46
CA ASP A 37 -4.47 -23.65 26.79
C ASP A 37 -5.96 -23.75 26.42
N ARG A 38 -6.72 -22.69 26.70
CA ARG A 38 -8.11 -22.56 26.30
C ARG A 38 -8.28 -22.56 24.78
N LEU A 39 -7.49 -21.77 24.05
CA LEU A 39 -7.54 -21.76 22.58
C LEU A 39 -7.28 -23.14 22.00
N VAL A 40 -6.31 -23.88 22.53
CA VAL A 40 -6.02 -25.25 22.07
C VAL A 40 -7.17 -26.20 22.38
N ALA A 41 -7.74 -26.12 23.59
CA ALA A 41 -8.84 -26.98 24.01
C ALA A 41 -10.14 -26.73 23.22
N ASP A 42 -10.45 -25.47 22.93
CA ASP A 42 -11.68 -25.06 22.26
C ASP A 42 -11.60 -25.24 20.72
N HIS A 43 -10.41 -25.43 20.13
CA HIS A 43 -10.20 -25.47 18.68
C HIS A 43 -9.44 -26.71 18.14
N PRO A 44 -9.85 -27.95 18.50
CA PRO A 44 -9.15 -29.17 18.10
C PRO A 44 -9.10 -29.37 16.58
N ARG A 45 -10.14 -28.98 15.83
CA ARG A 45 -10.18 -29.12 14.37
C ARG A 45 -9.26 -28.14 13.68
N CYS A 46 -9.20 -26.89 14.13
CA CYS A 46 -8.22 -25.93 13.62
C CYS A 46 -6.79 -26.41 13.86
N ALA A 47 -6.50 -27.01 15.03
CA ALA A 47 -5.19 -27.56 15.36
C ALA A 47 -4.78 -28.69 14.37
N GLU A 48 -5.70 -29.63 14.10
CA GLU A 48 -5.49 -30.72 13.15
C GLU A 48 -5.18 -30.20 11.74
N LEU A 49 -5.97 -29.23 11.25
CA LEU A 49 -5.76 -28.63 9.94
C LEU A 49 -4.43 -27.88 9.85
N ALA A 50 -4.05 -27.14 10.90
CA ALA A 50 -2.78 -26.44 10.97
C ALA A 50 -1.57 -27.40 10.96
N ALA A 51 -1.68 -28.54 11.65
CA ALA A 51 -0.66 -29.58 11.63
C ALA A 51 -0.51 -30.20 10.23
N SER A 52 -1.62 -30.47 9.54
CA SER A 52 -1.60 -30.95 8.15
C SER A 52 -0.96 -29.93 7.20
N ALA A 53 -1.30 -28.65 7.35
CA ALA A 53 -0.80 -27.57 6.50
C ALA A 53 0.72 -27.36 6.64
N HIS A 54 1.30 -27.56 7.82
CA HIS A 54 2.74 -27.43 8.07
C HIS A 54 3.60 -28.36 7.22
N ALA A 55 3.07 -29.50 6.78
CA ALA A 55 3.79 -30.42 5.91
C ALA A 55 4.10 -29.83 4.52
N HIS A 56 3.33 -28.82 4.11
CA HIS A 56 3.33 -28.32 2.72
C HIS A 56 3.52 -26.81 2.59
N MET A 57 3.41 -26.06 3.70
CA MET A 57 3.52 -24.61 3.69
C MET A 57 4.46 -24.14 4.82
N PRO A 58 5.42 -23.23 4.54
CA PRO A 58 6.22 -22.61 5.59
C PRO A 58 5.33 -21.92 6.63
N GLY A 59 5.46 -22.33 7.90
CA GLY A 59 4.61 -21.86 8.99
C GLY A 59 3.14 -22.33 8.91
N GLY A 60 2.85 -23.34 8.09
CA GLY A 60 1.51 -23.94 7.97
C GLY A 60 0.47 -23.04 7.32
N VAL A 61 0.89 -21.99 6.60
CA VAL A 61 -0.01 -20.97 6.06
C VAL A 61 0.38 -20.57 4.63
N PRO A 62 -0.60 -20.19 3.78
CA PRO A 62 -0.32 -19.71 2.43
C PRO A 62 0.31 -18.31 2.42
N MET A 63 0.17 -17.55 3.51
CA MET A 63 0.72 -16.22 3.68
C MET A 63 1.27 -16.07 5.10
N LEU A 64 2.57 -15.80 5.23
CA LEU A 64 3.32 -15.89 6.49
C LEU A 64 2.78 -15.02 7.63
N TRP A 65 2.03 -13.97 7.36
CA TRP A 65 1.44 -13.16 8.44
C TRP A 65 0.29 -13.87 9.13
N MET A 66 -0.34 -14.84 8.49
CA MET A 66 -1.32 -15.69 9.14
C MET A 66 -0.69 -16.49 10.29
N ALA A 67 0.62 -16.78 10.25
CA ALA A 67 1.34 -17.41 11.36
C ALA A 67 1.63 -16.45 12.54
N LYS A 68 1.26 -15.16 12.41
CA LYS A 68 1.44 -14.16 13.48
C LYS A 68 0.20 -13.94 14.34
N TRP A 69 -0.92 -14.61 14.04
CA TRP A 69 -2.05 -14.67 14.97
C TRP A 69 -1.59 -15.28 16.30
N PRO A 70 -2.16 -14.85 17.45
CA PRO A 70 -1.74 -15.35 18.75
C PRO A 70 -2.05 -16.85 18.88
N GLY A 71 -1.20 -17.53 19.66
CA GLY A 71 -1.30 -18.96 19.88
C GLY A 71 -0.50 -19.82 18.92
N PRO A 72 -0.58 -21.15 19.10
CA PRO A 72 0.28 -22.11 18.40
C PRO A 72 -0.13 -22.35 16.94
N PHE A 73 -1.36 -21.97 16.55
CA PHE A 73 -1.86 -22.10 15.19
C PHE A 73 -2.92 -21.03 14.89
N PRO A 74 -3.05 -20.60 13.61
CA PRO A 74 -4.16 -19.76 13.21
C PRO A 74 -5.47 -20.55 13.15
N LEU A 75 -6.57 -19.86 13.44
CA LEU A 75 -7.91 -20.39 13.20
C LEU A 75 -8.12 -20.67 11.71
N HIS A 76 -8.67 -21.84 11.40
CA HIS A 76 -9.07 -22.18 10.03
C HIS A 76 -10.51 -21.73 9.82
N VAL A 77 -10.70 -20.70 9.00
CA VAL A 77 -12.03 -20.15 8.70
C VAL A 77 -12.74 -21.02 7.66
N VAL A 78 -14.01 -21.37 7.91
CA VAL A 78 -14.87 -22.12 6.97
C VAL A 78 -15.97 -21.26 6.36
N GLU A 79 -16.41 -20.22 7.07
CA GLU A 79 -17.41 -19.26 6.57
C GLU A 79 -17.08 -17.85 7.04
N ALA A 80 -17.36 -16.86 6.20
CA ALA A 80 -17.24 -15.45 6.55
C ALA A 80 -18.30 -14.61 5.82
N THR A 81 -19.16 -13.93 6.58
CA THR A 81 -20.26 -13.10 6.06
C THR A 81 -20.48 -11.87 6.94
N GLY A 82 -20.60 -10.69 6.34
CA GLY A 82 -20.79 -9.45 7.10
C GLY A 82 -19.60 -9.18 8.03
N ALA A 83 -19.86 -9.02 9.33
CA ALA A 83 -18.81 -8.85 10.33
C ALA A 83 -18.53 -10.14 11.13
N HIS A 84 -18.87 -11.31 10.59
CA HIS A 84 -18.76 -12.58 11.30
C HIS A 84 -17.89 -13.57 10.53
N VAL A 85 -17.10 -14.35 11.28
CA VAL A 85 -16.32 -15.49 10.78
C VAL A 85 -16.63 -16.73 11.61
N VAL A 86 -16.77 -17.86 10.95
CA VAL A 86 -16.94 -19.17 11.60
C VAL A 86 -15.70 -20.00 11.35
N CYS A 87 -15.08 -20.50 12.41
CA CYS A 87 -13.91 -21.37 12.30
C CYS A 87 -14.31 -22.84 12.09
N ALA A 88 -13.33 -23.70 11.79
CA ALA A 88 -13.55 -25.12 11.50
C ALA A 88 -14.12 -25.93 12.67
N ASP A 89 -14.04 -25.39 13.89
CA ASP A 89 -14.65 -25.94 15.10
C ASP A 89 -16.12 -25.49 15.28
N GLY A 90 -16.67 -24.71 14.34
CA GLY A 90 -18.05 -24.21 14.38
C GLY A 90 -18.26 -23.00 15.31
N ILE A 91 -17.18 -22.44 15.84
CA ILE A 91 -17.22 -21.25 16.70
C ILE A 91 -17.33 -20.00 15.81
N GLU A 92 -18.34 -19.20 16.09
CA GLU A 92 -18.56 -17.91 15.43
C GLU A 92 -17.86 -16.78 16.22
N HIS A 93 -17.16 -15.92 15.50
CA HIS A 93 -16.53 -14.72 16.03
C HIS A 93 -17.06 -13.48 15.33
N VAL A 94 -17.28 -12.41 16.10
CA VAL A 94 -17.38 -11.05 15.55
C VAL A 94 -15.98 -10.63 15.12
N ASP A 95 -15.79 -10.42 13.83
CA ASP A 95 -14.50 -10.08 13.23
C ASP A 95 -14.32 -8.56 13.16
N LEU A 96 -13.46 -8.05 14.04
CA LEU A 96 -13.04 -6.65 14.05
C LEU A 96 -11.72 -6.42 13.29
N CYS A 97 -11.07 -7.49 12.83
CA CYS A 97 -9.86 -7.42 12.00
C CYS A 97 -10.22 -7.24 10.52
N LEU A 98 -11.32 -7.88 10.09
CA LEU A 98 -11.86 -7.79 8.73
C LEU A 98 -10.77 -8.06 7.68
N GLY A 99 -10.04 -9.16 7.87
CA GLY A 99 -8.97 -9.58 6.97
C GLY A 99 -7.84 -8.55 6.84
N ASP A 100 -7.40 -7.98 7.97
CA ASP A 100 -6.41 -6.89 8.03
C ASP A 100 -6.83 -5.72 7.15
N THR A 101 -8.07 -5.25 7.33
CA THR A 101 -8.78 -4.24 6.52
C THR A 101 -9.18 -4.66 5.09
N GLY A 102 -8.75 -5.82 4.58
CA GLY A 102 -9.10 -6.29 3.24
C GLY A 102 -10.61 -6.50 3.02
N ALA A 103 -11.34 -6.81 4.09
CA ALA A 103 -12.80 -6.93 4.12
C ALA A 103 -13.45 -5.74 4.85
N MET A 104 -12.90 -4.51 4.72
CA MET A 104 -13.39 -3.30 5.41
C MET A 104 -14.91 -3.08 5.26
N CYS A 105 -15.49 -3.47 4.14
CA CYS A 105 -16.94 -3.36 3.89
C CYS A 105 -17.74 -4.61 4.32
N GLY A 106 -17.16 -5.45 5.18
CA GLY A 106 -17.68 -6.76 5.56
C GLY A 106 -17.30 -7.87 4.57
N HIS A 107 -17.36 -9.11 5.05
CA HIS A 107 -17.15 -10.32 4.29
C HIS A 107 -18.29 -10.58 3.31
N SER A 108 -17.94 -10.93 2.08
CA SER A 108 -18.88 -11.33 1.02
C SER A 108 -20.07 -10.36 0.77
N PRO A 109 -19.86 -9.04 0.54
CA PRO A 109 -20.97 -8.12 0.29
C PRO A 109 -21.81 -8.57 -0.91
N ALA A 110 -23.13 -8.67 -0.74
CA ALA A 110 -24.03 -9.25 -1.75
C ALA A 110 -23.90 -8.63 -3.16
N PRO A 111 -23.78 -7.28 -3.33
CA PRO A 111 -23.58 -6.68 -4.64
C PRO A 111 -22.26 -7.12 -5.31
N THR A 112 -21.18 -7.24 -4.54
CA THR A 112 -19.87 -7.67 -5.02
C THR A 112 -19.91 -9.13 -5.46
N VAL A 113 -20.52 -10.01 -4.66
CA VAL A 113 -20.68 -11.43 -4.99
C VAL A 113 -21.49 -11.61 -6.26
N ALA A 114 -22.59 -10.86 -6.42
CA ALA A 114 -23.42 -10.91 -7.62
C ALA A 114 -22.63 -10.49 -8.88
N ALA A 115 -21.86 -9.40 -8.81
CA ALA A 115 -21.04 -8.92 -9.92
C ALA A 115 -19.94 -9.94 -10.30
N ILE A 116 -19.26 -10.54 -9.32
CA ILE A 116 -18.24 -11.57 -9.55
C ILE A 116 -18.86 -12.80 -10.22
N ARG A 117 -20.02 -13.26 -9.74
CA ARG A 117 -20.72 -14.42 -10.32
C ARG A 117 -21.12 -14.17 -11.78
N ALA A 118 -21.65 -13.00 -12.08
CA ALA A 118 -22.01 -12.62 -13.45
C ALA A 118 -20.78 -12.60 -14.36
N GLN A 119 -19.67 -11.98 -13.93
CA GLN A 119 -18.44 -11.92 -14.72
C GLN A 119 -17.80 -13.31 -14.90
N ALA A 120 -17.84 -14.15 -13.87
CA ALA A 120 -17.30 -15.51 -13.93
C ALA A 120 -17.94 -16.37 -15.03
N ALA A 121 -19.23 -16.14 -15.33
CA ALA A 121 -19.95 -16.84 -16.39
C ALA A 121 -19.50 -16.46 -17.81
N ILE A 122 -18.85 -15.30 -17.98
CA ILE A 122 -18.43 -14.77 -19.29
C ILE A 122 -16.91 -14.58 -19.42
N GLY A 123 -16.14 -15.11 -18.46
CA GLY A 123 -14.68 -15.09 -18.45
C GLY A 123 -14.10 -14.04 -17.49
N LEU A 124 -13.14 -14.48 -16.66
CA LEU A 124 -12.50 -13.65 -15.64
C LEU A 124 -11.26 -12.89 -16.12
N THR A 125 -10.61 -13.34 -17.20
CA THR A 125 -9.41 -12.69 -17.74
C THR A 125 -9.18 -13.05 -19.20
N ALA A 126 -8.87 -12.04 -20.02
CA ALA A 126 -8.59 -12.21 -21.45
C ALA A 126 -7.32 -11.48 -21.91
N MET A 127 -6.59 -10.82 -20.99
CA MET A 127 -5.49 -9.90 -21.34
C MET A 127 -5.93 -8.78 -22.33
N LEU A 128 -7.22 -8.44 -22.30
CA LEU A 128 -7.88 -7.43 -23.11
C LEU A 128 -8.79 -6.58 -22.21
N PRO A 129 -9.05 -5.30 -22.54
CA PRO A 129 -9.88 -4.44 -21.73
C PRO A 129 -11.37 -4.85 -21.80
N THR A 130 -12.11 -4.58 -20.72
CA THR A 130 -13.58 -4.61 -20.68
C THR A 130 -14.13 -3.20 -20.57
N ALA A 131 -15.42 -3.01 -20.83
CA ALA A 131 -16.08 -1.72 -20.64
C ALA A 131 -16.03 -1.25 -19.17
N ASP A 132 -16.05 -2.18 -18.22
CA ASP A 132 -16.06 -1.89 -16.78
C ASP A 132 -14.82 -1.13 -16.33
N ALA A 133 -13.65 -1.39 -16.93
CA ALA A 133 -12.41 -0.71 -16.57
C ALA A 133 -12.52 0.81 -16.70
N ALA A 134 -13.18 1.29 -17.77
CA ALA A 134 -13.39 2.72 -17.99
C ALA A 134 -14.44 3.30 -17.02
N VAL A 135 -15.53 2.56 -16.77
CA VAL A 135 -16.58 2.95 -15.80
C VAL A 135 -15.99 3.10 -14.41
N VAL A 136 -15.19 2.14 -13.97
CA VAL A 136 -14.52 2.17 -12.66
C VAL A 136 -13.50 3.31 -12.58
N ALA A 137 -12.67 3.52 -13.61
CA ALA A 137 -11.71 4.63 -13.62
C ALA A 137 -12.39 6.02 -13.57
N ALA A 138 -13.55 6.17 -14.23
CA ALA A 138 -14.36 7.38 -14.14
C ALA A 138 -14.91 7.59 -12.72
N GLU A 139 -15.41 6.53 -12.08
CA GLU A 139 -15.89 6.59 -10.70
C GLU A 139 -14.77 6.91 -9.71
N LEU A 140 -13.57 6.35 -9.87
CA LEU A 140 -12.40 6.70 -9.08
C LEU A 140 -12.02 8.18 -9.26
N THR A 141 -12.02 8.67 -10.50
CA THR A 141 -11.76 10.08 -10.80
C THR A 141 -12.80 10.98 -10.13
N ARG A 142 -14.07 10.58 -10.12
CA ARG A 142 -15.14 11.32 -9.44
C ARG A 142 -14.96 11.34 -7.92
N ARG A 143 -14.48 10.25 -7.32
CA ARG A 143 -14.32 10.11 -5.86
C ARG A 143 -13.06 10.78 -5.32
N PHE A 144 -11.94 10.57 -6.00
CA PHE A 144 -10.59 10.89 -5.53
C PHE A 144 -9.91 11.98 -6.36
N GLY A 145 -10.44 12.31 -7.54
CA GLY A 145 -10.01 13.47 -8.32
C GLY A 145 -10.78 14.73 -7.93
N GLY A 146 -10.58 15.80 -8.70
CA GLY A 146 -11.22 17.09 -8.44
C GLY A 146 -10.62 17.84 -7.26
N ALA A 147 -10.85 19.15 -7.19
CA ALA A 147 -10.18 20.00 -6.22
C ALA A 147 -10.41 19.51 -4.78
N PRO A 148 -9.33 19.34 -3.98
CA PRO A 148 -8.00 19.86 -4.27
C PRO A 148 -7.05 18.83 -4.95
N SER A 149 -7.50 17.60 -5.18
CA SER A 149 -6.79 16.54 -5.92
C SER A 149 -6.72 16.81 -7.43
N THR A 150 -5.64 16.36 -8.07
CA THR A 150 -5.47 16.45 -9.54
C THR A 150 -5.33 15.12 -10.23
N ILE A 151 -5.64 14.05 -9.51
CA ILE A 151 -5.65 12.71 -10.07
C ILE A 151 -6.74 12.64 -11.14
N THR A 152 -6.33 12.26 -12.36
CA THR A 152 -7.19 12.22 -13.54
C THR A 152 -7.07 10.92 -14.33
N SER A 153 -6.21 10.00 -13.90
CA SER A 153 -6.05 8.72 -14.57
C SER A 153 -5.54 7.67 -13.59
N TRP A 154 -5.81 6.42 -13.97
CA TRP A 154 -5.79 5.26 -13.09
C TRP A 154 -5.22 4.07 -13.85
N GLN A 155 -4.48 3.24 -13.14
CA GLN A 155 -4.04 1.94 -13.58
C GLN A 155 -4.32 0.92 -12.47
N PHE A 156 -4.77 -0.26 -12.86
CA PHE A 156 -5.07 -1.34 -11.92
C PHE A 156 -3.83 -2.20 -11.76
N THR A 157 -3.44 -2.45 -10.51
CA THR A 157 -2.40 -3.42 -10.15
C THR A 157 -3.04 -4.56 -9.39
N LEU A 158 -2.29 -5.61 -9.05
CA LEU A 158 -2.85 -6.75 -8.32
C LEU A 158 -2.91 -6.49 -6.80
N SER A 159 -1.82 -5.96 -6.28
CA SER A 159 -1.67 -5.61 -4.87
C SER A 159 -1.34 -4.12 -4.69
N ALA A 160 -1.53 -3.59 -3.48
CA ALA A 160 -0.96 -2.30 -3.08
C ALA A 160 0.58 -2.33 -3.17
N THR A 161 1.20 -3.48 -2.88
CA THR A 161 2.63 -3.72 -3.16
C THR A 161 2.96 -3.42 -4.63
N ASP A 162 2.19 -3.95 -5.59
CA ASP A 162 2.40 -3.71 -7.02
C ASP A 162 2.16 -2.25 -7.40
N ALA A 163 1.14 -1.62 -6.82
CA ALA A 163 0.89 -0.19 -7.01
C ALA A 163 2.12 0.62 -6.61
N ASN A 164 2.63 0.39 -5.40
CA ASN A 164 3.81 1.05 -4.88
C ASN A 164 5.05 0.75 -5.74
N ARG A 165 5.31 -0.51 -6.11
CA ARG A 165 6.43 -0.86 -7.01
C ARG A 165 6.33 -0.16 -8.37
N HIS A 166 5.15 -0.13 -8.99
CA HIS A 166 4.95 0.53 -10.27
C HIS A 166 5.15 2.05 -10.15
N LEU A 167 4.61 2.66 -9.11
CA LEU A 167 4.75 4.09 -8.85
C LEU A 167 6.22 4.48 -8.62
N LEU A 168 6.99 3.69 -7.86
CA LEU A 168 8.42 3.93 -7.70
C LEU A 168 9.17 3.85 -9.04
N ARG A 169 8.83 2.86 -9.90
CA ARG A 169 9.43 2.75 -11.24
C ARG A 169 9.07 3.95 -12.13
N TYR A 170 7.83 4.42 -12.09
CA TYR A 170 7.41 5.61 -12.83
C TYR A 170 8.10 6.87 -12.32
N ALA A 171 8.22 7.04 -11.00
CA ALA A 171 8.94 8.15 -10.41
C ALA A 171 10.40 8.17 -10.87
N ARG A 172 11.10 7.03 -10.84
CA ARG A 172 12.47 6.92 -11.36
C ARG A 172 12.56 7.25 -12.85
N GLN A 173 11.64 6.72 -13.66
CA GLN A 173 11.63 6.99 -15.11
C GLN A 173 11.38 8.46 -15.46
N VAL A 174 10.52 9.14 -14.70
CA VAL A 174 10.16 10.55 -14.96
C VAL A 174 11.22 11.51 -14.42
N THR A 175 11.87 11.17 -13.31
CA THR A 175 12.86 12.03 -12.64
C THR A 175 14.31 11.73 -13.02
N ASP A 176 14.57 10.55 -13.59
CA ASP A 176 15.91 9.99 -13.83
C ASP A 176 16.77 9.88 -12.55
N ARG A 177 16.11 9.68 -11.40
CA ARG A 177 16.76 9.60 -10.09
C ARG A 177 16.63 8.21 -9.50
N PRO A 178 17.67 7.65 -8.87
CA PRO A 178 17.63 6.26 -8.41
C PRO A 178 17.02 6.08 -7.01
N LYS A 179 17.11 7.08 -6.12
CA LYS A 179 16.77 6.88 -4.70
C LYS A 179 15.31 7.16 -4.40
N VAL A 180 14.79 6.54 -3.34
CA VAL A 180 13.47 6.82 -2.79
C VAL A 180 13.59 7.14 -1.30
N VAL A 181 12.70 7.98 -0.77
CA VAL A 181 12.60 8.22 0.67
C VAL A 181 11.39 7.48 1.20
N VAL A 182 11.57 6.76 2.29
CA VAL A 182 10.51 6.09 3.06
C VAL A 182 10.57 6.52 4.52
N VAL A 183 9.50 6.28 5.26
CA VAL A 183 9.42 6.68 6.68
C VAL A 183 9.91 5.54 7.58
N ASP A 184 10.57 5.84 8.70
CA ASP A 184 11.08 4.82 9.63
C ASP A 184 9.96 3.89 10.10
N TYR A 185 10.19 2.57 10.02
CA TYR A 185 9.21 1.51 10.28
C TYR A 185 7.93 1.50 9.42
N CYS A 186 7.83 2.30 8.34
CA CYS A 186 6.71 2.24 7.40
C CYS A 186 6.50 0.83 6.81
N TYR A 187 5.30 0.59 6.28
CA TYR A 187 5.00 -0.62 5.52
C TYR A 187 4.24 -0.25 4.25
N HIS A 188 4.78 -0.66 3.10
CA HIS A 188 4.22 -0.33 1.79
C HIS A 188 4.06 -1.58 0.92
N GLY A 189 3.79 -2.72 1.56
CA GLY A 189 3.83 -4.01 0.90
C GLY A 189 5.22 -4.66 0.95
N SER A 190 5.40 -5.75 0.20
CA SER A 190 6.73 -6.35 0.00
C SER A 190 7.54 -5.59 -1.05
N VAL A 191 7.72 -4.29 -0.82
CA VAL A 191 8.55 -3.38 -1.62
C VAL A 191 9.94 -3.35 -0.97
N ASP A 192 10.96 -3.85 -1.67
CA ASP A 192 12.32 -3.98 -1.12
C ASP A 192 12.85 -2.65 -0.57
N GLU A 193 12.59 -1.54 -1.27
CA GLU A 193 12.98 -0.21 -0.84
C GLU A 193 12.28 0.26 0.44
N ALA A 194 11.15 -0.32 0.82
CA ALA A 194 10.45 0.02 2.07
C ALA A 194 10.91 -0.82 3.28
N PHE A 195 11.66 -1.92 3.08
CA PHE A 195 12.21 -2.74 4.18
C PHE A 195 13.52 -2.19 4.76
N ALA A 196 13.50 -0.90 5.09
CA ALA A 196 14.60 -0.15 5.65
C ALA A 196 14.16 0.55 6.95
N THR A 197 15.02 0.56 7.97
CA THR A 197 14.76 1.27 9.24
C THR A 197 16.00 2.05 9.68
N LEU A 198 15.85 2.91 10.68
CA LEU A 198 16.97 3.58 11.33
C LEU A 198 17.61 2.69 12.41
N GLY A 199 18.94 2.58 12.37
CA GLY A 199 19.74 1.93 13.41
C GLY A 199 19.78 2.75 14.70
N ALA A 200 20.53 2.23 15.69
CA ALA A 200 20.86 3.01 16.86
C ALA A 200 21.65 4.28 16.44
N PRO A 201 21.46 5.41 17.13
CA PRO A 201 22.28 6.59 16.91
C PRO A 201 23.75 6.27 17.19
N ASP A 202 24.64 6.79 16.36
CA ASP A 202 26.07 6.73 16.62
C ASP A 202 26.50 7.82 17.63
N ALA A 203 27.80 7.92 17.91
CA ALA A 203 28.34 8.87 18.89
C ALA A 203 28.07 10.35 18.54
N SER A 204 27.70 10.64 17.28
CA SER A 204 27.32 11.99 16.84
C SER A 204 25.81 12.25 16.90
N GLY A 205 25.01 11.25 17.27
CA GLY A 205 23.55 11.32 17.29
C GLY A 205 22.88 10.97 15.96
N ASP A 206 23.65 10.74 14.90
CA ASP A 206 23.13 10.37 13.59
C ASP A 206 22.74 8.89 13.52
N ARG A 207 21.66 8.60 12.78
CA ARG A 207 21.13 7.24 12.61
C ARG A 207 21.32 6.80 11.17
N LYS A 208 21.88 5.59 11.00
CA LYS A 208 22.12 5.01 9.67
C LYS A 208 20.95 4.14 9.24
N VAL A 209 20.67 4.12 7.94
CA VAL A 209 19.70 3.19 7.35
C VAL A 209 20.26 1.77 7.45
N ILE A 210 19.50 0.88 8.06
CA ILE A 210 19.79 -0.56 8.17
C ILE A 210 18.61 -1.36 7.60
N PRO A 211 18.82 -2.63 7.20
CA PRO A 211 17.72 -3.50 6.83
C PRO A 211 16.73 -3.68 7.99
N ARG A 212 15.43 -3.72 7.69
CA ARG A 212 14.41 -4.00 8.71
C ARG A 212 14.61 -5.42 9.27
N ARG A 213 14.68 -5.54 10.59
CA ARG A 213 14.79 -6.83 11.29
C ARG A 213 13.61 -7.74 10.95
N GLY A 214 13.88 -9.04 10.73
CA GLY A 214 12.86 -10.06 10.48
C GLY A 214 12.37 -10.14 9.03
N THR A 215 13.05 -9.47 8.09
CA THR A 215 12.77 -9.59 6.66
C THR A 215 13.32 -10.92 6.12
N ILE A 216 12.50 -11.69 5.40
CA ILE A 216 12.88 -12.98 4.80
C ILE A 216 13.47 -12.72 3.41
N GLY A 217 14.70 -13.19 3.18
CA GLY A 217 15.44 -12.90 1.95
C GLY A 217 15.89 -11.43 1.94
N GLY A 218 17.15 -11.17 2.28
CA GLY A 218 17.65 -9.80 2.31
C GLY A 218 17.60 -9.18 0.91
N PRO A 219 16.98 -8.00 0.72
CA PRO A 219 17.07 -7.27 -0.54
C PRO A 219 18.52 -6.82 -0.80
N VAL A 220 18.80 -6.32 -2.01
CA VAL A 220 19.97 -5.43 -2.22
C VAL A 220 19.95 -4.40 -1.09
N ALA A 221 21.10 -4.18 -0.41
CA ALA A 221 21.17 -3.37 0.79
C ALA A 221 20.35 -2.07 0.61
N PRO A 222 19.21 -1.90 1.31
CA PRO A 222 18.29 -0.79 1.05
C PRO A 222 18.96 0.58 1.18
N SER A 223 20.06 0.68 1.93
CA SER A 223 20.89 1.88 2.03
C SER A 223 21.44 2.38 0.67
N ALA A 224 21.54 1.51 -0.34
CA ALA A 224 21.96 1.90 -1.69
C ALA A 224 20.84 2.61 -2.48
N THR A 225 19.57 2.32 -2.18
CA THR A 225 18.41 2.74 -2.97
C THR A 225 17.41 3.61 -2.20
N THR A 226 17.56 3.71 -0.88
CA THR A 226 16.53 4.21 0.03
C THR A 226 17.11 5.13 1.09
N ARG A 227 16.43 6.24 1.38
CA ARG A 227 16.64 7.10 2.54
C ARG A 227 15.46 6.97 3.49
N VAL A 228 15.71 6.77 4.77
CA VAL A 228 14.66 6.64 5.78
C VAL A 228 14.62 7.89 6.65
N VAL A 229 13.43 8.43 6.91
CA VAL A 229 13.24 9.59 7.80
C VAL A 229 12.16 9.31 8.85
N PRO A 230 12.29 9.80 10.10
CA PRO A 230 11.22 9.64 11.08
C PRO A 230 9.95 10.39 10.67
N PHE A 231 8.78 9.84 11.01
CA PHE A 231 7.51 10.55 10.86
C PHE A 231 7.49 11.75 11.82
N ASN A 232 6.84 12.85 11.43
CA ASN A 232 6.87 14.13 12.13
C ASN A 232 8.25 14.85 12.22
N ASP A 233 9.32 14.31 11.62
CA ASP A 233 10.64 14.98 11.56
C ASP A 233 10.86 15.67 10.20
N VAL A 234 10.46 16.94 10.13
CA VAL A 234 10.59 17.78 8.92
C VAL A 234 12.06 18.00 8.54
N GLU A 235 12.94 18.16 9.53
CA GLU A 235 14.35 18.47 9.30
C GLU A 235 15.10 17.25 8.74
N ALA A 236 14.79 16.06 9.23
CA ALA A 236 15.29 14.82 8.64
C ALA A 236 14.86 14.66 7.18
N LEU A 237 13.60 14.97 6.85
CA LEU A 237 13.13 14.96 5.48
C LEU A 237 13.86 15.99 4.60
N ALA A 238 14.09 17.20 5.10
CA ALA A 238 14.83 18.22 4.37
C ALA A 238 16.27 17.75 4.05
N ARG A 239 16.98 17.22 5.06
CA ARG A 239 18.33 16.64 4.87
C ARG A 239 18.32 15.49 3.87
N ALA A 240 17.33 14.60 3.96
CA ALA A 240 17.19 13.47 3.05
C ALA A 240 16.89 13.89 1.60
N LEU A 241 16.31 15.07 1.36
CA LEU A 241 16.04 15.57 0.02
C LEU A 241 17.16 16.46 -0.55
N ALA A 242 18.06 16.97 0.29
CA ALA A 242 19.07 17.96 -0.07
C ALA A 242 20.01 17.53 -1.21
N ALA A 243 20.34 16.23 -1.32
CA ALA A 243 21.24 15.75 -2.36
C ALA A 243 20.60 15.67 -3.76
N GLY A 244 19.28 15.89 -3.90
CA GLY A 244 18.60 15.97 -5.19
C GLY A 244 18.54 14.66 -5.99
N ASP A 245 18.82 13.52 -5.37
CA ASP A 245 18.86 12.18 -5.99
C ASP A 245 17.66 11.30 -5.60
N VAL A 246 16.67 11.89 -4.89
CA VAL A 246 15.42 11.24 -4.50
C VAL A 246 14.37 11.45 -5.60
N ALA A 247 13.84 10.34 -6.12
CA ALA A 247 12.78 10.27 -7.10
C ALA A 247 11.39 10.47 -6.48
N ALA A 248 11.15 9.88 -5.31
CA ALA A 248 9.87 9.93 -4.63
C ALA A 248 10.00 9.90 -3.10
N VAL A 249 9.02 10.49 -2.43
CA VAL A 249 8.71 10.28 -1.00
C VAL A 249 7.40 9.48 -0.94
N LEU A 250 7.46 8.29 -0.37
CA LEU A 250 6.31 7.42 -0.14
C LEU A 250 5.95 7.43 1.35
N LEU A 251 4.70 7.77 1.69
CA LEU A 251 4.24 7.86 3.08
C LEU A 251 2.75 7.55 3.24
N GLU A 252 2.35 7.05 4.41
CA GLU A 252 0.94 7.03 4.83
C GLU A 252 0.55 8.40 5.43
N PRO A 253 -0.63 8.97 5.14
CA PRO A 253 -1.07 10.25 5.74
C PRO A 253 -1.06 10.26 7.29
N ALA A 254 -1.42 9.12 7.89
CA ALA A 254 -1.11 8.77 9.27
C ALA A 254 -0.53 7.36 9.26
N MET A 255 0.49 7.10 10.07
CA MET A 255 1.05 5.76 10.15
C MET A 255 0.08 4.85 10.87
N THR A 256 -0.12 3.65 10.34
CA THR A 256 -1.06 2.68 10.91
C THR A 256 -0.41 1.35 11.28
N ASN A 257 0.82 1.11 10.82
CA ASN A 257 1.53 -0.17 11.02
C ASN A 257 2.49 -0.20 12.23
N ILE A 258 2.52 0.86 13.05
CA ILE A 258 3.26 0.94 14.33
C ILE A 258 2.38 1.50 15.46
N GLY A 259 1.11 1.10 15.46
CA GLY A 259 0.04 1.87 16.09
C GLY A 259 -0.42 3.01 15.19
N ILE A 260 -1.36 3.82 15.68
CA ILE A 260 -1.85 4.99 14.96
C ILE A 260 -1.01 6.20 15.36
N VAL A 261 -0.18 6.69 14.44
CA VAL A 261 0.61 7.92 14.62
C VAL A 261 0.07 9.00 13.71
N LEU A 262 -0.58 9.99 14.31
CA LEU A 262 -1.14 11.14 13.59
C LEU A 262 -0.03 12.13 13.21
N PRO A 263 -0.18 12.82 12.06
CA PRO A 263 0.75 13.88 11.70
C PRO A 263 0.63 15.05 12.69
N GLU A 264 1.77 15.59 13.09
CA GLU A 264 1.82 16.83 13.85
C GLU A 264 1.31 18.02 13.01
N PRO A 265 0.76 19.07 13.63
CA PRO A 265 0.33 20.27 12.93
C PRO A 265 1.41 20.81 11.98
N GLY A 266 1.07 20.96 10.70
CA GLY A 266 1.96 21.49 9.67
C GLY A 266 2.97 20.48 9.09
N TYR A 267 3.09 19.26 9.61
CA TYR A 267 4.00 18.24 9.09
C TYR A 267 3.71 17.91 7.62
N LEU A 268 2.47 17.52 7.31
CA LEU A 268 2.08 17.11 5.96
C LEU A 268 2.21 18.25 4.93
N ASP A 269 2.00 19.50 5.33
CA ASP A 269 2.25 20.67 4.49
C ASP A 269 3.74 20.90 4.25
N ALA A 270 4.58 20.70 5.26
CA ALA A 270 6.03 20.74 5.12
C ALA A 270 6.54 19.65 4.18
N VAL A 271 6.03 18.41 4.30
CA VAL A 271 6.36 17.31 3.38
C VAL A 271 6.00 17.67 1.94
N ARG A 272 4.79 18.19 1.72
CA ARG A 272 4.33 18.63 0.39
C ARG A 272 5.19 19.75 -0.19
N ARG A 273 5.65 20.68 0.64
CA ARG A 273 6.54 21.77 0.23
C ARG A 273 7.93 21.25 -0.13
N LEU A 274 8.53 20.45 0.75
CA LEU A 274 9.89 19.93 0.59
C LEU A 274 10.01 19.01 -0.64
N THR A 275 9.05 18.11 -0.85
CA THR A 275 8.99 17.24 -2.04
C THR A 275 8.92 18.03 -3.33
N ARG A 276 8.09 19.08 -3.37
CA ARG A 276 7.99 19.99 -4.52
C ARG A 276 9.29 20.71 -4.80
N THR A 277 9.92 21.29 -3.78
CA THR A 277 11.21 21.99 -3.93
C THR A 277 12.30 21.06 -4.44
N ALA A 278 12.33 19.82 -3.94
CA ALA A 278 13.32 18.82 -4.34
C ALA A 278 13.05 18.23 -5.74
N GLY A 279 11.84 18.37 -6.29
CA GLY A 279 11.42 17.69 -7.52
C GLY A 279 11.16 16.18 -7.33
N ALA A 280 10.88 15.74 -6.10
CA ALA A 280 10.50 14.37 -5.78
C ALA A 280 8.98 14.19 -5.86
N VAL A 281 8.53 13.06 -6.39
CA VAL A 281 7.11 12.68 -6.41
C VAL A 281 6.65 12.36 -4.99
N LEU A 282 5.58 13.00 -4.52
CA LEU A 282 4.94 12.65 -3.26
C LEU A 282 3.85 11.61 -3.51
N ILE A 283 3.98 10.44 -2.89
CA ILE A 283 3.02 9.33 -2.98
C ILE A 283 2.39 9.15 -1.60
N ALA A 284 1.07 9.30 -1.50
CA ALA A 284 0.34 8.89 -0.31
C ALA A 284 -0.15 7.46 -0.46
N ASP A 285 0.29 6.58 0.45
CA ASP A 285 -0.27 5.25 0.61
C ASP A 285 -1.50 5.34 1.52
N GLU A 286 -2.68 5.22 0.92
CA GLU A 286 -3.95 5.27 1.64
C GLU A 286 -4.56 3.90 1.89
N THR A 287 -3.78 2.82 1.79
CA THR A 287 -4.31 1.45 1.93
C THR A 287 -5.12 1.28 3.21
N HIS A 288 -4.60 1.74 4.37
CA HIS A 288 -5.37 1.77 5.62
C HIS A 288 -6.13 3.07 5.83
N THR A 289 -5.53 4.22 5.49
CA THR A 289 -6.13 5.53 5.78
C THR A 289 -7.34 5.87 4.89
N LEU A 290 -7.66 5.03 3.89
CA LEU A 290 -8.93 5.07 3.16
C LEU A 290 -10.14 4.98 4.10
N CYS A 291 -10.00 4.34 5.26
CA CYS A 291 -11.07 4.23 6.27
C CYS A 291 -11.55 5.59 6.80
N ALA A 292 -10.78 6.67 6.63
CA ALA A 292 -11.16 8.01 7.05
C ALA A 292 -12.39 8.58 6.29
N GLY A 293 -12.74 8.02 5.14
CA GLY A 293 -13.95 8.37 4.42
C GLY A 293 -13.97 7.96 2.95
N PRO A 294 -15.08 8.20 2.22
CA PRO A 294 -15.27 7.72 0.84
C PRO A 294 -14.31 8.31 -0.21
N GLY A 295 -13.52 9.33 0.15
CA GLY A 295 -12.43 9.87 -0.67
C GLY A 295 -11.06 9.73 0.00
N GLY A 296 -10.94 8.88 1.02
CA GLY A 296 -9.74 8.70 1.80
C GLY A 296 -9.45 9.85 2.77
N CYS A 297 -8.38 9.66 3.51
CA CYS A 297 -7.79 10.60 4.43
C CYS A 297 -7.31 11.88 3.72
N THR A 298 -6.74 11.76 2.51
CA THR A 298 -6.35 12.94 1.72
C THR A 298 -7.52 13.88 1.46
N ARG A 299 -8.71 13.34 1.10
CA ARG A 299 -9.91 14.16 0.94
C ARG A 299 -10.48 14.64 2.27
N ALA A 300 -10.53 13.77 3.28
CA ALA A 300 -11.07 14.11 4.60
C ALA A 300 -10.29 15.25 5.27
N TRP A 301 -8.97 15.31 5.07
CA TRP A 301 -8.08 16.31 5.66
C TRP A 301 -7.72 17.44 4.69
N ALA A 302 -8.32 17.46 3.50
CA ALA A 302 -8.00 18.41 2.42
C ALA A 302 -6.49 18.48 2.11
N TRP A 303 -5.76 17.38 2.35
CA TRP A 303 -4.33 17.28 2.10
C TRP A 303 -4.10 16.48 0.82
N ILE A 304 -3.31 17.03 -0.10
CA ILE A 304 -3.15 16.48 -1.44
C ILE A 304 -1.69 16.22 -1.71
N PRO A 305 -1.35 14.99 -2.10
CA PRO A 305 -0.16 14.66 -2.86
C PRO A 305 -0.22 15.33 -4.26
N MET A 306 -0.05 16.66 -4.30
CA MET A 306 0.10 17.58 -5.46
C MET A 306 -1.16 18.04 -6.25
N PRO A 307 -1.23 19.37 -6.61
CA PRO A 307 -0.56 19.88 -7.85
C PRO A 307 0.27 21.19 -7.80
N SER A 308 1.06 21.35 -8.87
CA SER A 308 1.69 22.51 -9.58
C SER A 308 2.12 23.78 -8.86
N SER A 309 3.40 24.14 -9.02
CA SER A 309 3.83 25.54 -9.16
C SER A 309 4.20 25.84 -10.62
N SER A 310 3.69 26.97 -11.09
CA SER A 310 4.02 27.71 -12.32
C SER A 310 5.45 27.54 -12.85
N GLY A 311 5.58 27.36 -14.18
CA GLY A 311 6.70 27.96 -14.91
C GLY A 311 7.83 27.06 -15.39
N ARG A 312 7.56 25.97 -16.12
CA ARG A 312 8.33 25.63 -17.34
C ARG A 312 7.54 24.64 -18.19
N ARG A 313 7.19 25.07 -19.40
CA ARG A 313 6.50 24.26 -20.40
C ARG A 313 7.47 23.21 -20.95
N SER A 314 6.93 22.05 -21.33
CA SER A 314 7.58 20.84 -21.92
C SER A 314 8.02 19.82 -20.87
N ALA A 315 7.61 18.55 -20.86
CA ALA A 315 6.67 17.78 -21.65
C ALA A 315 6.34 16.50 -20.84
N ALA A 316 5.06 16.15 -20.68
CA ALA A 316 4.64 14.85 -20.17
C ALA A 316 3.34 14.44 -20.88
N GLY A 317 3.48 14.09 -22.15
CA GLY A 317 2.52 13.34 -22.93
C GLY A 317 3.30 12.25 -23.64
N SER A 318 2.70 11.06 -23.75
CA SER A 318 3.12 9.86 -24.50
C SER A 318 4.48 9.92 -25.24
N PRO A 319 5.39 8.94 -25.07
CA PRO A 319 6.69 8.97 -25.73
C PRO A 319 6.52 8.95 -27.25
N ARG A 320 6.65 10.11 -27.90
CA ARG A 320 7.01 10.16 -29.31
C ARG A 320 8.53 10.02 -29.41
N PRO A 321 9.06 9.14 -30.27
CA PRO A 321 10.48 9.14 -30.58
C PRO A 321 10.85 10.50 -31.16
N ARG A 322 11.80 11.18 -30.51
CA ARG A 322 12.48 12.34 -31.08
C ARG A 322 13.26 11.83 -32.29
N SER A 323 12.99 12.45 -33.44
CA SER A 323 13.59 12.17 -34.75
C SER A 323 14.99 11.55 -34.70
N GLY A 324 15.06 10.27 -35.03
CA GLY A 324 16.28 9.51 -35.22
C GLY A 324 15.86 8.20 -35.88
N ARG A 325 16.42 7.94 -37.07
CA ARG A 325 16.16 6.80 -37.97
C ARG A 325 15.87 5.48 -37.21
N PRO A 326 14.84 4.69 -37.57
CA PRO A 326 14.44 3.54 -36.76
C PRO A 326 15.50 2.43 -36.80
N PRO A 327 15.92 1.86 -35.66
CA PRO A 327 16.66 0.61 -35.65
C PRO A 327 15.69 -0.55 -35.90
N SER A 328 15.98 -1.36 -36.89
CA SER A 328 15.33 -2.65 -37.15
C SER A 328 15.53 -3.58 -35.94
N TRP A 329 14.45 -4.10 -35.36
CA TRP A 329 14.48 -5.15 -34.36
C TRP A 329 14.23 -6.53 -35.00
N PRO A 330 15.01 -7.56 -34.66
CA PRO A 330 14.75 -8.94 -35.09
C PRO A 330 13.63 -9.57 -34.25
N PRO A 331 12.90 -10.56 -34.79
CA PRO A 331 11.80 -11.21 -34.09
C PRO A 331 12.33 -12.30 -33.15
N GLY A 332 11.87 -12.32 -31.90
CA GLY A 332 11.77 -13.57 -31.15
C GLY A 332 12.04 -13.51 -29.64
N SER A 333 11.26 -14.36 -28.96
CA SER A 333 11.35 -14.79 -27.55
C SER A 333 10.94 -13.79 -26.47
N ARG A 334 10.28 -14.16 -25.36
CA ARG A 334 9.37 -15.26 -24.98
C ARG A 334 8.79 -14.80 -23.62
N ARG A 335 7.49 -15.00 -23.38
CA ARG A 335 6.79 -14.64 -22.13
C ARG A 335 6.86 -15.77 -21.08
N THR A 336 6.86 -15.38 -19.81
CA THR A 336 6.27 -16.10 -18.66
C THR A 336 5.73 -15.04 -17.68
N SER A 337 4.43 -14.82 -17.56
CA SER A 337 3.41 -15.50 -16.71
C SER A 337 3.52 -15.22 -15.21
N SER A 338 2.55 -14.50 -14.65
CA SER A 338 1.73 -14.95 -13.50
C SER A 338 0.60 -13.95 -13.25
N SER A 339 -0.40 -14.38 -12.49
CA SER A 339 -1.80 -13.92 -12.50
C SER A 339 -2.29 -13.42 -11.14
N ARG A 340 -3.32 -12.54 -11.13
CA ARG A 340 -4.51 -12.45 -10.23
C ARG A 340 -4.70 -11.20 -9.33
N THR A 341 -5.94 -10.68 -9.41
CA THR A 341 -6.75 -9.82 -8.49
C THR A 341 -6.17 -8.50 -8.01
N SER A 342 -6.97 -7.42 -8.09
CA SER A 342 -6.51 -6.03 -8.19
C SER A 342 -6.73 -5.06 -7.02
N THR A 343 -5.75 -4.17 -6.81
CA THR A 343 -5.81 -2.92 -6.02
C THR A 343 -5.29 -1.72 -6.85
N TRP A 344 -5.55 -0.50 -6.39
CA TRP A 344 -5.57 0.69 -7.24
C TRP A 344 -4.23 1.45 -7.24
N ALA A 345 -3.75 1.86 -8.42
CA ALA A 345 -2.69 2.85 -8.57
C ALA A 345 -3.16 4.00 -9.47
N ALA A 346 -2.94 5.25 -9.06
CA ALA A 346 -3.28 6.43 -9.85
C ALA A 346 -2.07 6.90 -10.69
N SER A 347 -2.27 7.24 -11.96
CA SER A 347 -1.27 7.95 -12.78
C SER A 347 -1.97 8.85 -13.78
N ALA A 348 -1.73 10.16 -13.79
CA ALA A 348 -2.46 11.18 -14.57
C ALA A 348 -2.24 11.08 -16.11
N GLY A 349 -3.31 11.29 -16.88
CA GLY A 349 -3.36 11.26 -18.34
C GLY A 349 -4.68 11.88 -18.84
N ARG A 350 -4.67 12.58 -19.98
CA ARG A 350 -5.89 13.22 -20.54
C ARG A 350 -6.15 12.81 -21.99
N SER A 351 -7.42 12.67 -22.30
CA SER A 351 -8.02 12.46 -23.64
C SER A 351 -8.25 13.80 -24.37
N PRO A 352 -8.41 13.81 -25.71
CA PRO A 352 -8.36 15.02 -26.53
C PRO A 352 -9.72 15.75 -26.64
N ALA A 353 -9.61 17.06 -26.88
CA ALA A 353 -10.71 17.99 -27.02
C ALA A 353 -11.35 17.98 -28.42
N THR A 354 -12.66 18.24 -28.42
CA THR A 354 -13.51 18.72 -29.53
C THR A 354 -12.90 19.90 -30.30
N PRO A 355 -13.02 19.96 -31.64
CA PRO A 355 -12.75 21.16 -32.40
C PRO A 355 -14.03 22.00 -32.61
N SER A 356 -13.90 23.31 -32.38
CA SER A 356 -14.84 24.32 -32.84
C SER A 356 -14.56 24.69 -34.30
N ARG A 357 -15.61 24.85 -35.11
CA ARG A 357 -15.71 25.78 -36.26
C ARG A 357 -17.12 25.77 -36.85
N SER A 358 -17.73 26.95 -36.92
CA SER A 358 -18.92 27.26 -37.74
C SER A 358 -18.55 27.50 -39.21
N PRO A 359 -19.48 27.28 -40.17
CA PRO A 359 -20.01 28.45 -40.90
C PRO A 359 -21.53 28.39 -41.26
N ARG A 360 -22.15 29.58 -41.19
CA ARG A 360 -23.32 30.17 -41.89
C ARG A 360 -24.36 29.30 -42.67
N CYS A 361 -25.65 29.44 -42.29
CA CYS A 361 -26.88 29.86 -43.05
C CYS A 361 -27.22 29.18 -44.42
N VAL A 362 -28.45 28.77 -44.83
CA VAL A 362 -29.88 29.04 -44.49
C VAL A 362 -30.79 27.82 -44.95
N PRO A 363 -32.16 27.82 -45.05
CA PRO A 363 -33.02 26.79 -44.42
C PRO A 363 -33.91 25.96 -45.38
N ARG A 364 -34.59 24.92 -44.87
CA ARG A 364 -35.95 24.46 -45.32
C ARG A 364 -36.49 23.35 -44.40
N SER A 365 -37.70 23.57 -43.91
CA SER A 365 -38.60 22.69 -43.12
C SER A 365 -39.44 21.75 -44.04
N PRO A 366 -40.44 20.98 -43.55
CA PRO A 366 -40.55 20.04 -42.41
C PRO A 366 -41.17 18.66 -42.85
N ARG A 367 -41.47 17.76 -41.88
CA ARG A 367 -42.31 16.52 -41.88
C ARG A 367 -41.47 15.31 -41.36
N CYS A 368 -41.92 14.36 -40.53
CA CYS A 368 -43.21 13.98 -39.92
C CYS A 368 -42.92 13.04 -38.72
N SER A 369 -43.96 12.80 -37.92
CA SER A 369 -44.11 12.22 -36.57
C SER A 369 -43.77 10.71 -36.35
N PRO A 370 -43.84 10.21 -35.09
CA PRO A 370 -43.20 8.97 -34.58
C PRO A 370 -44.16 7.78 -34.37
N THR A 371 -43.61 6.57 -34.27
CA THR A 371 -44.17 5.33 -33.66
C THR A 371 -43.04 4.27 -33.73
N THR A 372 -42.79 3.35 -32.79
CA THR A 372 -43.69 2.57 -31.95
C THR A 372 -42.90 1.90 -30.81
N CYS A 373 -43.56 1.80 -29.66
CA CYS A 373 -43.25 0.93 -28.53
C CYS A 373 -43.74 -0.51 -28.85
N SER A 374 -42.98 -1.55 -28.48
CA SER A 374 -43.44 -2.85 -27.92
C SER A 374 -42.44 -4.00 -28.17
N ARG A 375 -41.74 -4.47 -27.13
CA ARG A 375 -41.94 -5.75 -26.43
C ARG A 375 -40.83 -5.99 -25.43
#